data_AF-A0A8J3QQ79-F1
#
_entry.id   AF-A0A8J3QQ79-F1
#
_cell.length_a   1.000
_cell.length_b   1.000
_cell.length_c   1.000
_cell.angle_alpha   90.00
_cell.angle_beta   90.00
_cell.angle_gamma   90.00
#
_symmetry.space_group_name_H-M   'P 1'
#
loop_
_entity.id
_entity.type
_entity.pdbx_description
1 polymer ?
#
loop_
_entity_poly.entity_id
_entity_poly.type
_entity_poly.pdbx_seq_one_letter_code
_entity_poly.pdbx_strand_id
1 'polypeptide(L)'
;MGRELSGYANRADVTALGLVRGGVPVAERVARSLNAPLDVLVVRKLGVPWSPEVAFGALGPGGVRVLNPEVPDRIGPDQIDAVIAYEQAELTRRESRYRAGRPPLDLLGRTAIVVDDGLATGATAAVAVTVVRQLGAARTVVAAPVGAPQAITWLRGLADEVCCPLVPEDFGAVSRFYRSFEQVSDDEVVALLH
;
A
#
# COMPACT_ATOMS: atom_id res chain seq x y z
N MET A 1 2.09 17.23 -2.39
CA MET A 1 2.16 15.96 -3.13
C MET A 1 2.63 16.12 -4.57
N GLY A 2 1.84 16.64 -5.53
CA GLY A 2 2.29 16.74 -6.94
C GLY A 2 3.61 17.51 -7.16
N ARG A 3 3.87 18.56 -6.37
CA ARG A 3 5.16 19.28 -6.39
C ARG A 3 6.31 18.53 -5.72
N GLU A 4 6.04 17.79 -4.64
CA GLU A 4 7.07 16.99 -3.95
C GLU A 4 7.52 15.81 -4.81
N LEU A 5 6.60 15.23 -5.60
CA LEU A 5 6.91 14.12 -6.49
C LEU A 5 7.41 14.57 -7.88
N SER A 6 7.61 15.87 -8.13
CA SER A 6 7.91 16.37 -9.48
C SER A 6 9.21 15.79 -10.07
N GLY A 7 10.16 15.38 -9.23
CA GLY A 7 11.39 14.70 -9.65
C GLY A 7 11.17 13.33 -10.29
N TYR A 8 9.95 12.77 -10.17
CA TYR A 8 9.56 11.50 -10.77
C TYR A 8 8.81 11.66 -12.11
N ALA A 9 8.50 12.89 -12.52
CA ALA A 9 7.69 13.12 -13.71
C ALA A 9 8.39 12.66 -15.00
N ASN A 10 7.64 12.04 -15.91
CA ASN A 10 8.08 11.54 -17.22
C ASN A 10 9.20 10.49 -17.17
N ARG A 11 9.41 9.83 -16.02
CA ARG A 11 10.37 8.73 -15.90
C ARG A 11 9.74 7.41 -16.31
N ALA A 12 10.38 6.71 -17.24
CA ALA A 12 9.91 5.41 -17.74
C ALA A 12 9.94 4.30 -16.67
N ASP A 13 10.80 4.43 -15.66
CA ASP A 13 10.96 3.44 -14.59
C ASP A 13 9.98 3.63 -13.42
N VAL A 14 9.15 4.69 -13.42
CA VAL A 14 8.21 4.98 -12.33
C VAL A 14 6.88 4.26 -12.56
N THR A 15 6.28 3.76 -11.49
CA THR A 15 4.88 3.29 -11.46
C THR A 15 4.20 3.85 -10.20
N ALA A 16 3.04 4.48 -10.36
CA ALA A 16 2.20 4.89 -9.25
C ALA A 16 1.24 3.76 -8.86
N LEU A 17 1.31 3.30 -7.62
CA LEU A 17 0.57 2.17 -7.08
C LEU A 17 -0.45 2.64 -6.07
N GLY A 18 -1.73 2.53 -6.39
CA GLY A 18 -2.80 2.80 -5.43
C GLY A 18 -2.97 1.65 -4.44
N LEU A 19 -2.84 1.94 -3.14
CA LEU A 19 -3.22 1.00 -2.10
C LEU A 19 -4.74 0.90 -2.03
N VAL A 20 -5.23 -0.33 -2.13
CA VAL A 20 -6.67 -0.54 -2.18
C VAL A 20 -7.32 -0.32 -0.80
N ARG A 21 -8.46 0.37 -0.73
CA ARG A 21 -9.21 0.97 -1.86
C ARG A 21 -9.00 2.48 -1.98
N GLY A 22 -8.93 3.16 -0.84
CA GLY A 22 -8.89 4.63 -0.77
C GLY A 22 -7.69 5.28 -1.46
N GLY A 23 -6.55 4.60 -1.51
CA GLY A 23 -5.36 5.09 -2.19
C GLY A 23 -5.46 5.16 -3.72
N VAL A 24 -6.37 4.39 -4.36
CA VAL A 24 -6.45 4.31 -5.82
C VAL A 24 -6.89 5.64 -6.48
N PRO A 25 -7.96 6.32 -6.05
CA PRO A 25 -8.30 7.65 -6.55
C PRO A 25 -7.19 8.70 -6.37
N VAL A 26 -6.41 8.57 -5.29
CA VAL A 26 -5.28 9.47 -5.04
C VAL A 26 -4.11 9.14 -5.97
N ALA A 27 -3.83 7.85 -6.18
CA ALA A 27 -2.81 7.36 -7.09
C ALA A 27 -3.09 7.76 -8.54
N GLU A 28 -4.35 7.73 -8.99
CA GLU A 28 -4.73 8.16 -10.33
C GLU A 28 -4.31 9.61 -10.58
N ARG A 29 -4.56 10.51 -9.63
CA ARG A 29 -4.16 11.91 -9.73
C ARG A 29 -2.64 12.08 -9.72
N VAL A 30 -1.94 11.28 -8.93
CA VAL A 30 -0.46 11.26 -8.91
C VAL A 30 0.07 10.79 -10.26
N ALA A 31 -0.40 9.66 -10.76
CA ALA A 31 -0.01 9.07 -12.04
C ALA A 31 -0.20 10.08 -13.19
N ARG A 32 -1.38 10.70 -13.26
CA ARG A 32 -1.70 11.74 -14.24
C ARG A 32 -0.76 12.94 -14.14
N SER A 33 -0.47 13.42 -12.94
CA SER A 33 0.42 14.57 -12.72
C SER A 33 1.88 14.27 -13.08
N LEU A 34 2.32 13.02 -12.91
CA LEU A 34 3.69 12.58 -13.20
C LEU A 34 3.85 12.05 -14.63
N ASN A 35 2.76 11.91 -15.39
CA ASN A 35 2.75 11.18 -16.66
C ASN A 35 3.40 9.79 -16.52
N ALA A 36 2.97 9.06 -15.49
CA ALA A 36 3.47 7.73 -15.14
C ALA A 36 2.33 6.69 -15.19
N PRO A 37 2.63 5.40 -15.41
CA PRO A 37 1.63 4.33 -15.31
C PRO A 37 0.96 4.30 -13.94
N LEU A 38 -0.37 4.18 -13.95
CA LEU A 38 -1.19 3.84 -12.80
C LEU A 38 -1.36 2.31 -12.71
N ASP A 39 -1.17 1.77 -11.52
CA ASP A 39 -1.53 0.40 -11.21
C ASP A 39 -2.03 0.25 -9.77
N VAL A 40 -2.49 -0.94 -9.43
CA VAL A 40 -3.08 -1.28 -8.13
C VAL A 40 -2.18 -2.18 -7.31
N LEU A 41 -2.12 -1.93 -6.01
CA LEU A 41 -1.41 -2.76 -5.05
C LEU A 41 -2.39 -3.30 -3.99
N VAL A 42 -2.58 -4.62 -4.02
CA VAL A 42 -3.34 -5.36 -3.01
C VAL A 42 -2.36 -6.00 -2.04
N VAL A 43 -2.44 -5.63 -0.78
CA VAL A 43 -1.66 -6.26 0.29
C VAL A 43 -2.56 -6.69 1.43
N ARG A 44 -2.16 -7.74 2.14
CA ARG A 44 -2.87 -8.24 3.33
C ARG A 44 -1.90 -8.38 4.50
N LYS A 45 -2.31 -7.91 5.67
CA LYS A 45 -1.58 -8.16 6.93
C LYS A 45 -1.94 -9.55 7.44
N LEU A 46 -0.95 -10.27 7.94
CA LEU A 46 -1.16 -11.50 8.68
C LEU A 46 -1.21 -11.15 10.17
N GLY A 47 -2.41 -10.90 10.67
CA GLY A 47 -2.65 -10.53 12.06
C GLY A 47 -2.66 -11.75 12.99
N VAL A 48 -2.23 -11.56 14.23
CA VAL A 48 -2.38 -12.59 15.27
C VAL A 48 -3.88 -12.80 15.56
N PRO A 49 -4.39 -14.03 15.64
CA PRO A 49 -5.84 -14.29 15.71
C PRO A 49 -6.60 -13.56 16.82
N TRP A 50 -5.99 -13.41 18.00
CA TRP A 50 -6.57 -12.70 19.15
C TRP A 50 -6.17 -11.22 19.23
N SER A 51 -5.30 -10.74 18.33
CA SER A 51 -4.87 -9.35 18.27
C SER A 51 -4.54 -8.95 16.82
N PRO A 52 -5.56 -8.76 15.96
CA PRO A 52 -5.37 -8.54 14.52
C PRO A 52 -4.53 -7.30 14.17
N GLU A 53 -4.42 -6.34 15.08
CA GLU A 53 -3.56 -5.16 14.92
C GLU A 53 -2.07 -5.47 15.01
N VAL A 54 -1.70 -6.58 15.67
CA VAL A 54 -0.34 -7.09 15.73
C VAL A 54 -0.15 -8.03 14.55
N ALA A 55 0.65 -7.59 13.56
CA ALA A 55 0.95 -8.40 12.38
C ALA A 55 2.21 -9.23 12.57
N PHE A 56 2.13 -10.54 12.33
CA PHE A 56 3.29 -11.43 12.27
C PHE A 56 3.81 -11.60 10.84
N GLY A 57 3.19 -10.96 9.85
CA GLY A 57 3.62 -11.02 8.47
C GLY A 57 2.70 -10.27 7.52
N ALA A 58 2.92 -10.48 6.23
CA ALA A 58 2.15 -9.90 5.15
C ALA A 58 2.13 -10.76 3.89
N LEU A 59 1.10 -10.58 3.08
CA LEU A 59 0.95 -11.15 1.75
C LEU A 59 0.83 -10.03 0.71
N GLY A 60 1.37 -10.29 -0.47
CA GLY A 60 1.32 -9.43 -1.65
C GLY A 60 1.02 -10.20 -2.92
N PRO A 61 0.88 -9.50 -4.07
CA PRO A 61 0.67 -10.13 -5.35
C PRO A 61 1.89 -10.98 -5.76
N GLY A 62 1.74 -11.84 -6.75
CA GLY A 62 2.84 -12.67 -7.26
C GLY A 62 3.39 -13.71 -6.27
N GLY A 63 2.60 -14.08 -5.24
CA GLY A 63 3.01 -15.06 -4.23
C GLY A 63 3.94 -14.50 -3.15
N VAL A 64 4.09 -13.18 -3.07
CA VAL A 64 4.88 -12.52 -2.03
C VAL A 64 4.34 -12.85 -0.65
N ARG A 65 5.21 -13.41 0.19
CA ARG A 65 4.94 -13.73 1.60
C ARG A 65 6.11 -13.26 2.45
N VAL A 66 5.82 -12.34 3.36
CA VAL A 66 6.77 -11.82 4.33
C VAL A 66 6.33 -12.29 5.71
N LEU A 67 7.21 -12.94 6.45
CA LEU A 67 6.96 -13.26 7.87
C LEU A 67 7.95 -12.47 8.73
N ASN A 68 7.45 -11.90 9.82
CA ASN A 68 8.31 -11.32 10.84
C ASN A 68 8.95 -12.48 11.62
N PRO A 69 10.29 -12.57 11.74
CA PRO A 69 10.94 -13.61 12.53
C PRO A 69 10.52 -13.61 14.01
N GLU A 70 10.09 -12.47 14.54
CA GLU A 70 9.57 -12.32 15.90
C GLU A 70 8.07 -12.67 15.99
N VAL A 71 7.67 -13.80 15.40
CA VAL A 71 6.31 -14.32 15.57
C VAL A 71 6.09 -14.55 17.07
N PRO A 72 4.99 -14.07 17.69
CA PRO A 72 4.76 -14.31 19.10
C PRO A 72 4.79 -15.80 19.41
N ASP A 73 5.57 -16.24 20.41
CA ASP A 73 5.73 -17.65 20.82
C ASP A 73 4.40 -18.40 21.06
N ARG A 74 3.30 -17.65 21.18
CA ARG A 74 1.96 -18.13 21.53
C ARG A 74 1.11 -18.54 20.32
N ILE A 75 1.50 -18.26 19.07
CA ILE A 75 0.75 -18.67 17.88
C ILE A 75 1.31 -19.97 17.31
N GLY A 76 0.47 -21.01 17.28
CA GLY A 76 0.85 -22.32 16.77
C GLY A 76 0.92 -22.36 15.24
N PRO A 77 1.65 -23.33 14.64
CA PRO A 77 1.75 -23.50 13.19
C PRO A 77 0.39 -23.58 12.48
N ASP A 78 -0.57 -24.36 13.02
CA ASP A 78 -1.90 -24.50 12.44
C ASP A 78 -2.68 -23.17 12.39
N GLN A 79 -2.47 -22.31 13.40
CA GLN A 79 -3.09 -20.99 13.44
C GLN A 79 -2.45 -20.04 12.41
N ILE A 80 -1.12 -20.12 12.25
CA ILE A 80 -0.39 -19.37 11.21
C ILE A 80 -0.93 -19.75 9.83
N ASP A 81 -1.02 -21.05 9.55
CA ASP A 81 -1.46 -21.55 8.25
C ASP A 81 -2.93 -21.19 7.97
N ALA A 82 -3.80 -21.26 8.99
CA ALA A 82 -5.19 -20.83 8.86
C ALA A 82 -5.32 -19.33 8.52
N VAL A 83 -4.56 -18.46 9.19
CA VAL A 83 -4.56 -17.01 8.90
C VAL A 83 -4.03 -16.76 7.48
N ILE A 84 -2.96 -17.44 7.08
CA ILE A 84 -2.38 -17.28 5.74
C ILE A 84 -3.37 -17.73 4.67
N ALA A 85 -4.00 -18.89 4.82
CA ALA A 85 -4.97 -19.38 3.86
C ALA A 85 -6.15 -18.42 3.68
N TYR A 86 -6.66 -17.88 4.80
CA TYR A 86 -7.75 -16.91 4.79
C TYR A 86 -7.35 -15.60 4.07
N GLU A 87 -6.21 -15.03 4.44
CA GLU A 87 -5.73 -13.77 3.89
C GLU A 87 -5.31 -13.90 2.42
N GLN A 88 -4.75 -15.05 2.04
CA GLN A 88 -4.39 -15.36 0.66
C GLN A 88 -5.63 -15.46 -0.23
N ALA A 89 -6.71 -16.09 0.24
CA ALA A 89 -7.96 -16.18 -0.52
C ALA A 89 -8.54 -14.79 -0.83
N GLU A 90 -8.54 -13.88 0.16
CA GLU A 90 -9.00 -12.50 -0.04
C GLU A 90 -8.06 -11.69 -0.94
N LEU A 91 -6.74 -11.87 -0.81
CA LEU A 91 -5.77 -11.26 -1.71
C LEU A 91 -6.04 -11.67 -3.17
N THR A 92 -6.14 -12.98 -3.43
CA THR A 92 -6.41 -13.52 -4.76
C THR A 92 -7.74 -13.02 -5.31
N ARG A 93 -8.80 -12.96 -4.49
CA ARG A 93 -10.11 -12.46 -4.92
C ARG A 93 -10.04 -11.00 -5.37
N ARG A 94 -9.41 -10.14 -4.58
CA ARG A 94 -9.26 -8.69 -4.89
C ARG A 94 -8.36 -8.47 -6.08
N GLU A 95 -7.21 -9.12 -6.12
CA GLU A 95 -6.27 -9.03 -7.24
C GLU A 95 -6.96 -9.43 -8.55
N SER A 96 -7.62 -10.58 -8.58
CA SER A 96 -8.35 -11.06 -9.76
C SER A 96 -9.39 -10.04 -10.23
N ARG A 97 -10.14 -9.45 -9.29
CA ARG A 97 -11.16 -8.43 -9.62
C ARG A 97 -10.55 -7.17 -10.19
N TYR A 98 -9.54 -6.59 -9.54
CA TYR A 98 -8.98 -5.30 -9.94
C TYR A 98 -8.12 -5.40 -11.20
N ARG A 99 -7.41 -6.52 -11.39
CA ARG A 99 -6.62 -6.78 -12.59
C ARG A 99 -7.49 -6.94 -13.83
N ALA A 100 -8.64 -7.62 -13.72
CA ALA A 100 -9.59 -7.81 -14.82
C ALA A 100 -8.92 -8.15 -16.17
N GLY A 101 -7.93 -9.07 -16.16
CA GLY A 101 -7.18 -9.50 -17.33
C GLY A 101 -5.87 -8.76 -17.62
N ARG A 102 -5.53 -7.70 -16.86
CA ARG A 102 -4.19 -7.07 -16.89
C ARG A 102 -3.10 -8.08 -16.48
N PRO A 103 -1.88 -7.94 -17.02
CA PRO A 103 -0.75 -8.77 -16.60
C PRO A 103 -0.46 -8.58 -15.10
N PRO A 104 0.24 -9.54 -14.48
CA PRO A 104 0.72 -9.41 -13.10
C PRO A 104 1.54 -8.13 -12.88
N LEU A 105 1.56 -7.66 -11.65
CA LEU A 105 2.35 -6.48 -11.26
C LEU A 105 3.84 -6.77 -11.47
N ASP A 106 4.49 -6.02 -12.35
CA ASP A 106 5.94 -6.09 -12.57
C ASP A 106 6.61 -4.80 -12.07
N LEU A 107 7.44 -4.97 -11.04
CA LEU A 107 8.21 -3.88 -10.41
C LEU A 107 9.72 -4.09 -10.52
N LEU A 108 10.19 -5.10 -11.27
CA LEU A 108 11.61 -5.42 -11.32
C LEU A 108 12.43 -4.24 -11.85
N GLY A 109 13.32 -3.72 -11.01
CA GLY A 109 14.18 -2.57 -11.34
C GLY A 109 13.46 -1.22 -11.39
N ARG A 110 12.17 -1.16 -11.03
CA ARG A 110 11.34 0.05 -11.13
C ARG A 110 11.33 0.87 -9.85
N THR A 111 10.97 2.15 -9.97
CA THR A 111 10.59 3.00 -8.84
C THR A 111 9.09 2.83 -8.57
N ALA A 112 8.74 2.24 -7.42
CA ALA A 112 7.37 2.08 -6.97
C ALA A 112 6.96 3.24 -6.06
N ILE A 113 5.98 4.03 -6.50
CA ILE A 113 5.35 5.07 -5.67
C ILE A 113 4.06 4.49 -5.09
N VAL A 114 4.12 4.04 -3.83
CA VAL A 114 2.99 3.52 -3.07
C VAL A 114 2.16 4.68 -2.55
N VAL A 115 0.91 4.78 -3.00
CA VAL A 115 0.01 5.90 -2.72
C VAL A 115 -1.16 5.44 -1.85
N ASP A 116 -1.42 6.16 -0.76
CA ASP A 116 -2.59 5.98 0.11
C ASP A 116 -3.38 7.29 0.25
N ASP A 117 -4.63 7.20 0.74
CA ASP A 117 -5.45 8.40 1.03
C ASP A 117 -5.05 9.11 2.33
N GLY A 118 -4.46 8.38 3.27
CA GLY A 118 -3.82 8.97 4.43
C GLY A 118 -3.10 7.95 5.31
N LEU A 119 -2.08 8.43 6.03
CA LEU A 119 -1.21 7.57 6.84
C LEU A 119 -1.53 7.73 8.32
N ALA A 120 -2.55 7.02 8.81
CA ALA A 120 -2.93 7.07 10.22
C ALA A 120 -1.92 6.36 11.14
N THR A 121 -1.84 5.04 11.04
CA THR A 121 -0.82 4.24 11.75
C THR A 121 0.40 3.95 10.88
N GLY A 122 0.24 4.03 9.55
CA GLY A 122 1.26 3.65 8.57
C GLY A 122 1.41 2.14 8.36
N ALA A 123 0.65 1.30 9.08
CA ALA A 123 0.85 -0.16 9.06
C ALA A 123 0.65 -0.79 7.68
N THR A 124 -0.38 -0.38 6.94
CA THR A 124 -0.63 -0.87 5.58
C THR A 124 0.44 -0.41 4.60
N ALA A 125 0.88 0.85 4.71
CA ALA A 125 1.94 1.39 3.87
C ALA A 125 3.30 0.72 4.16
N ALA A 126 3.61 0.40 5.43
CA ALA A 126 4.81 -0.33 5.80
C ALA A 126 4.84 -1.72 5.16
N VAL A 127 3.71 -2.44 5.23
CA VAL A 127 3.53 -3.73 4.55
C VAL A 127 3.71 -3.59 3.05
N ALA A 128 3.12 -2.56 2.46
CA ALA A 128 3.23 -2.28 1.04
C ALA A 128 4.68 -2.06 0.60
N VAL A 129 5.47 -1.27 1.35
CA VAL A 129 6.90 -1.06 1.10
C VAL A 129 7.65 -2.39 1.08
N THR A 130 7.40 -3.26 2.06
CA THR A 130 8.06 -4.58 2.11
C THR A 130 7.66 -5.46 0.94
N VAL A 131 6.38 -5.46 0.57
CA VAL A 131 5.86 -6.24 -0.58
C VAL A 131 6.48 -5.76 -1.89
N VAL A 132 6.48 -4.45 -2.17
CA VAL A 132 7.03 -3.95 -3.45
C VAL A 132 8.53 -4.17 -3.59
N ARG A 133 9.27 -4.19 -2.47
CA ARG A 133 10.70 -4.59 -2.49
C ARG A 133 10.87 -6.06 -2.86
N GLN A 134 10.05 -6.96 -2.31
CA GLN A 134 10.09 -8.37 -2.70
C GLN A 134 9.67 -8.62 -4.15
N LEU A 135 8.85 -7.74 -4.72
CA LEU A 135 8.51 -7.72 -6.15
C LEU A 135 9.64 -7.15 -7.04
N GLY A 136 10.78 -6.75 -6.46
CA GLY A 136 11.95 -6.30 -7.19
C GLY A 136 12.02 -4.79 -7.46
N ALA A 137 11.21 -3.97 -6.79
CA ALA A 137 11.33 -2.51 -6.89
C ALA A 137 12.73 -2.05 -6.48
N ALA A 138 13.39 -1.29 -7.34
CA ALA A 138 14.71 -0.71 -7.08
C ALA A 138 14.64 0.50 -6.13
N ARG A 139 13.50 1.20 -6.12
CA ARG A 139 13.23 2.31 -5.21
C ARG A 139 11.77 2.30 -4.78
N THR A 140 11.54 2.65 -3.53
CA THR A 140 10.25 2.69 -2.86
C THR A 140 9.98 4.08 -2.32
N VAL A 141 8.88 4.66 -2.76
CA VAL A 141 8.40 5.97 -2.33
C VAL A 141 7.02 5.77 -1.74
N VAL A 142 6.77 6.28 -0.54
CA VAL A 142 5.42 6.34 0.03
C VAL A 142 4.88 7.75 -0.16
N ALA A 143 3.66 7.88 -0.66
CA ALA A 143 3.01 9.16 -0.86
C ALA A 143 1.59 9.14 -0.29
N ALA A 144 1.24 10.17 0.47
CA ALA A 144 -0.13 10.39 0.93
C ALA A 144 -0.40 11.88 1.15
N PRO A 145 -1.63 12.36 0.96
CA PRO A 145 -1.98 13.77 1.19
C PRO A 145 -1.78 14.20 2.64
N VAL A 146 -2.06 13.33 3.60
CA VAL A 146 -2.02 13.60 5.04
C VAL A 146 -1.54 12.40 5.83
N GLY A 147 -0.86 12.60 6.95
CA GLY A 147 -0.39 11.52 7.81
C GLY A 147 -0.08 11.94 9.24
N ALA A 148 -0.15 10.98 10.16
CA ALA A 148 0.22 11.21 11.55
C ALA A 148 1.75 11.32 11.71
N PRO A 149 2.27 12.19 12.59
CA PRO A 149 3.71 12.35 12.79
C PRO A 149 4.44 11.02 13.08
N GLN A 150 3.85 10.14 13.90
CA GLN A 150 4.43 8.83 14.20
C GLN A 150 4.51 7.92 12.97
N ALA A 151 3.48 7.92 12.11
CA ALA A 151 3.44 7.10 10.91
C ALA A 151 4.49 7.56 9.89
N ILE A 152 4.62 8.87 9.69
CA ILE A 152 5.63 9.44 8.80
C ILE A 152 7.04 9.14 9.29
N THR A 153 7.29 9.29 10.59
CA THR A 153 8.60 8.99 11.19
C THR A 153 8.97 7.53 11.01
N TRP A 154 8.03 6.63 11.29
CA TRP A 154 8.23 5.19 11.10
C TRP A 154 8.50 4.83 9.64
N LEU A 155 7.69 5.33 8.71
CA LEU A 155 7.81 5.03 7.29
C LEU A 155 9.10 5.58 6.67
N ARG A 156 9.64 6.70 7.16
CA ARG A 156 10.95 7.22 6.73
C ARG A 156 12.12 6.30 7.10
N GLY A 157 11.96 5.48 8.14
CA GLY A 157 12.93 4.43 8.47
C GLY A 157 12.80 3.18 7.59
N LEU A 158 11.71 3.06 6.83
CA LEU A 158 11.40 1.87 6.03
C LEU A 158 11.55 2.12 4.52
N ALA A 159 10.93 3.17 3.98
CA ALA A 159 10.95 3.51 2.55
C ALA A 159 12.17 4.39 2.20
N ASP A 160 12.52 4.44 0.92
CA ASP A 160 13.61 5.29 0.45
C ASP A 160 13.22 6.77 0.45
N GLU A 161 11.92 7.05 0.34
CA GLU A 161 11.36 8.39 0.42
C GLU A 161 9.91 8.38 0.92
N VAL A 162 9.52 9.41 1.69
CA VAL A 162 8.14 9.62 2.14
C VAL A 162 7.70 11.04 1.81
N CYS A 163 6.72 11.17 0.91
CA CYS A 163 6.10 12.40 0.47
C CYS A 163 4.74 12.58 1.15
N CYS A 164 4.67 13.46 2.15
CA CYS A 164 3.43 13.78 2.85
C CYS A 164 3.39 15.27 3.20
N PRO A 165 2.67 16.11 2.44
CA PRO A 165 2.68 17.56 2.63
C PRO A 165 2.02 18.03 3.92
N LEU A 166 1.05 17.28 4.44
CA LEU A 166 0.28 17.67 5.62
C LEU A 166 0.52 16.65 6.74
N VAL A 167 1.20 17.10 7.81
CA VAL A 167 1.52 16.26 8.97
C VAL A 167 1.09 16.99 10.25
N PRO A 168 -0.22 17.01 10.56
CA PRO A 168 -0.77 17.73 11.70
C PRO A 168 -0.48 17.00 13.02
N GLU A 169 -0.11 17.75 14.06
CA GLU A 169 0.13 17.18 15.41
C GLU A 169 -1.14 16.57 16.00
N ASP A 170 -2.31 17.15 15.74
CA ASP A 170 -3.62 16.70 16.21
C ASP A 170 -4.35 15.79 15.19
N PHE A 171 -3.61 15.00 14.42
CA PHE A 171 -4.11 14.22 13.27
C PHE A 171 -5.47 13.54 13.50
N GLY A 172 -5.62 12.73 14.57
CA GLY A 172 -6.84 11.96 14.81
C GLY A 172 -7.09 10.89 13.74
N ALA A 173 -7.83 11.24 12.67
CA ALA A 173 -8.21 10.32 11.60
C ALA A 173 -8.15 10.97 10.22
N VAL A 174 -7.88 10.17 9.18
CA VAL A 174 -7.79 10.62 7.78
C VAL A 174 -9.04 11.37 7.35
N SER A 175 -10.23 10.88 7.73
CA SER A 175 -11.53 11.45 7.35
C SER A 175 -11.71 12.92 7.71
N ARG A 176 -11.04 13.43 8.74
CA ARG A 176 -11.11 14.85 9.16
C ARG A 176 -10.55 15.81 8.10
N PHE A 177 -9.69 15.32 7.22
CA PHE A 177 -9.00 16.12 6.20
C PHE A 177 -9.69 16.07 4.83
N TYR A 178 -10.81 15.36 4.74
CA TYR A 178 -11.59 15.21 3.52
C TYR A 178 -12.98 15.82 3.69
N ARG A 179 -13.43 16.61 2.71
CA ARG A 179 -14.79 17.17 2.69
C ARG A 179 -15.87 16.09 2.52
N SER A 180 -15.55 15.05 1.75
CA SER A 180 -16.30 13.80 1.67
C SER A 180 -15.30 12.65 1.78
N PHE A 181 -15.58 11.70 2.68
CA PHE A 181 -14.77 10.51 2.92
C PHE A 181 -15.63 9.26 2.74
N GLU A 182 -16.24 9.17 1.55
CA GLU A 182 -17.03 8.01 1.15
C GLU A 182 -16.13 6.79 0.94
N GLN A 183 -16.68 5.62 1.24
CA GLN A 183 -15.94 4.39 1.08
C GLN A 183 -15.80 4.05 -0.41
N VAL A 184 -14.57 4.06 -0.91
CA VAL A 184 -14.27 3.66 -2.29
C VAL A 184 -14.69 2.21 -2.51
N SER A 185 -15.52 2.00 -3.53
CA SER A 185 -16.05 0.67 -3.87
C SER A 185 -15.07 -0.13 -4.73
N ASP A 186 -15.28 -1.45 -4.83
CA ASP A 186 -14.47 -2.27 -5.73
C ASP A 186 -14.68 -1.90 -7.20
N ASP A 187 -15.88 -1.45 -7.57
CA ASP A 187 -16.21 -1.04 -8.95
C ASP A 187 -15.56 0.29 -9.31
N GLU A 188 -15.47 1.21 -8.35
CA GLU A 188 -14.73 2.46 -8.53
C GLU A 188 -13.24 2.21 -8.75
N VAL A 189 -12.64 1.27 -8.00
CA VAL A 189 -11.24 0.86 -8.24
C VAL A 189 -11.06 0.33 -9.66
N VAL A 190 -11.96 -0.54 -10.13
CA VAL A 190 -11.90 -1.07 -11.51
C VAL A 190 -12.06 0.06 -12.53
N ALA A 191 -13.04 0.95 -12.37
CA ALA A 191 -13.28 2.05 -13.31
C ALA A 191 -12.12 3.06 -13.39
N LEU A 192 -11.29 3.18 -12.36
CA LEU A 192 -10.10 4.04 -12.39
C LEU A 192 -8.88 3.37 -13.05
N LEU A 193 -8.88 2.04 -13.14
CA LEU A 193 -7.78 1.26 -13.70
C LEU A 193 -7.96 0.94 -15.20
N HIS A 194 -9.18 1.05 -15.74
CA HIS A 194 -9.55 0.62 -17.09
C HIS A 194 -10.41 1.67 -17.79
#